data_AF-A0A537WEJ8-F1
#
_entry.id   AF-A0A537WEJ8-F1
#
_cell.length_a   1.000
_cell.length_b   1.000
_cell.length_c   1.000
_cell.angle_alpha   90.00
_cell.angle_beta   90.00
_cell.angle_gamma   90.00
#
_symmetry.space_group_name_H-M   'P 1'
#
loop_
_entity.id
_entity.type
_entity.pdbx_description
1 polymer ?
#
loop_
_entity_poly.entity_id
_entity_poly.type
_entity_poly.pdbx_seq_one_letter_code
_entity_poly.pdbx_strand_id
1 'polypeptide(L)'
;MATTIAPTPGLDRYFKISERGSTVRTEIIAGLATWLTMAYILFVNPAILGSIPDHAGTTLPFDQVLTVTALVAGVMTILMGVVANYPFALAAGLGLNAFVAFTLVGTFGLTWPEAMGVIVI
;
A
#
# COMPACT_ATOMS: atom_id res chain seq x y z
N MET A 1 12.32 47.18 -0.60
CA MET A 1 12.15 46.21 -1.69
C MET A 1 11.05 45.24 -1.25
N ALA A 2 9.83 45.43 -1.73
CA ALA A 2 8.67 44.63 -1.30
C ALA A 2 8.75 43.27 -2.00
N THR A 3 8.95 42.20 -1.23
CA THR A 3 8.81 40.82 -1.69
C THR A 3 7.34 40.59 -2.00
N THR A 4 7.00 40.58 -3.29
CA THR A 4 5.70 40.16 -3.78
C THR A 4 5.54 38.67 -3.46
N ILE A 5 4.74 38.35 -2.45
CA ILE A 5 4.34 36.98 -2.15
C ILE A 5 3.39 36.58 -3.29
N ALA A 6 3.92 35.88 -4.30
CA ALA A 6 3.08 35.24 -5.31
C ALA A 6 2.05 34.36 -4.59
N PRO A 7 0.78 34.31 -5.06
CA PRO A 7 -0.23 33.48 -4.45
C PRO A 7 0.28 32.04 -4.42
N THR A 8 0.45 31.48 -3.22
CA THR A 8 0.91 30.11 -3.07
C THR A 8 -0.14 29.20 -3.71
N PRO A 9 0.26 28.32 -4.65
CA PRO A 9 -0.66 27.39 -5.31
C PRO A 9 -1.49 26.64 -4.27
N GLY A 10 -2.76 26.31 -4.56
CA GLY A 10 -3.65 25.65 -3.59
C GLY A 10 -3.06 24.38 -2.96
N LEU A 11 -2.23 23.66 -3.72
CA LEU A 11 -1.46 22.50 -3.26
C LEU A 11 -0.42 22.87 -2.18
N ASP A 12 0.32 23.97 -2.39
CA ASP A 12 1.31 24.46 -1.44
C ASP A 12 0.65 24.92 -0.15
N ARG A 13 -0.52 25.58 -0.23
CA ARG A 13 -1.30 25.98 0.95
C ARG A 13 -1.82 24.78 1.75
N TYR A 14 -2.23 23.71 1.09
CA TYR A 14 -2.79 22.52 1.74
C TYR A 14 -1.72 21.66 2.43
N PHE A 15 -0.62 21.41 1.72
CA PHE A 15 0.48 20.58 2.21
C PHE A 15 1.56 21.37 2.95
N LYS A 16 1.51 22.71 2.91
CA LYS A 16 2.48 23.62 3.52
C LYS A 16 3.90 23.34 3.01
N ILE A 17 4.05 23.12 1.70
CA ILE A 17 5.31 22.61 1.09
C ILE A 17 6.44 23.63 1.27
N SER A 18 6.16 24.91 0.96
CA SER A 18 7.12 26.00 1.11
C SER A 18 7.44 26.28 2.60
N GLU A 19 6.46 26.18 3.50
CA GLU A 19 6.69 26.33 4.94
C GLU A 19 7.56 25.20 5.51
N ARG A 20 7.47 24.01 4.91
CA ARG A 20 8.33 22.85 5.22
C ARG A 20 9.70 22.92 4.52
N GLY A 21 9.99 23.98 3.76
CA GLY A 21 11.25 24.18 3.06
C GLY A 21 11.48 23.25 1.88
N SER A 22 10.42 22.66 1.32
CA SER A 22 10.48 21.70 0.21
C SER A 22 9.97 22.30 -1.10
N THR A 23 10.03 21.53 -2.18
CA THR A 23 9.45 21.90 -3.49
C THR A 23 8.56 20.78 -4.00
N VAL A 24 7.57 21.09 -4.84
CA VAL A 24 6.68 20.09 -5.45
C VAL A 24 7.48 18.98 -6.14
N ARG A 25 8.58 19.32 -6.83
CA ARG A 25 9.48 18.35 -7.45
C ARG A 25 10.11 17.41 -6.41
N THR A 26 10.59 17.96 -5.30
CA THR A 26 11.17 17.18 -4.21
C THR A 26 10.15 16.23 -3.60
N GLU A 27 8.93 16.70 -3.32
CA GLU A 27 7.85 15.88 -2.76
C GLU A 27 7.45 14.72 -3.69
N ILE A 28 7.35 14.97 -5.00
CA ILE A 28 7.04 13.91 -5.98
C ILE A 28 8.14 12.86 -5.99
N ILE A 29 9.41 13.28 -6.05
CA ILE A 29 10.54 12.34 -6.06
C ILE A 29 10.63 11.57 -4.74
N ALA A 30 10.40 12.24 -3.61
CA ALA A 30 10.37 11.61 -2.30
C ALA A 30 9.26 10.55 -2.21
N GLY A 31 8.03 10.88 -2.65
CA GLY A 31 6.92 9.94 -2.70
C GLY A 31 7.20 8.73 -3.59
N LEU A 32 7.78 8.95 -4.78
CA LEU A 32 8.19 7.87 -5.67
C LEU A 32 9.28 6.99 -5.06
N ALA A 33 10.27 7.58 -4.40
CA ALA A 33 11.33 6.85 -3.72
C ALA A 33 10.76 5.99 -2.59
N THR A 34 9.88 6.53 -1.75
CA THR A 34 9.18 5.80 -0.68
C THR A 34 8.29 4.69 -1.23
N TRP A 35 7.64 4.89 -2.37
CA TRP A 35 6.87 3.82 -3.00
C TRP A 35 7.78 2.70 -3.53
N LEU A 36 8.87 3.07 -4.20
CA LEU A 36 9.85 2.12 -4.75
C LEU A 36 10.49 1.24 -3.67
N THR A 37 10.74 1.76 -2.46
CA THR A 37 11.29 0.93 -1.36
C THR A 37 10.33 -0.18 -0.93
N MET A 38 9.02 0.00 -1.12
CA MET A 38 7.99 -0.99 -0.78
C MET A 38 7.49 -1.77 -1.99
N ALA A 39 7.92 -1.43 -3.21
CA ALA A 39 7.44 -2.04 -4.45
C ALA A 39 7.69 -3.56 -4.51
N TYR A 40 8.68 -4.08 -3.77
CA TYR A 40 8.94 -5.51 -3.67
C TYR A 40 7.72 -6.29 -3.11
N ILE A 41 6.88 -5.65 -2.28
CA ILE A 41 5.65 -6.25 -1.72
C ILE A 41 4.69 -6.69 -2.83
N LEU A 42 4.69 -5.99 -3.97
CA LEU A 42 3.84 -6.33 -5.11
C LEU A 42 4.13 -7.72 -5.69
N PHE A 43 5.37 -8.19 -5.56
CA PHE A 43 5.78 -9.51 -6.03
C PHE A 43 5.81 -10.54 -4.90
N VAL A 44 6.22 -10.13 -3.70
CA VAL A 44 6.31 -11.04 -2.56
C VAL A 44 4.93 -11.44 -2.03
N ASN A 45 3.97 -10.52 -1.99
CA ASN A 45 2.62 -10.82 -1.51
C ASN A 45 1.91 -11.94 -2.31
N PRO A 46 1.78 -11.84 -3.65
CA PRO A 46 1.19 -12.90 -4.45
C PRO A 46 2.03 -14.19 -4.43
N ALA A 47 3.35 -14.10 -4.29
CA ALA A 47 4.20 -15.29 -4.14
C ALA A 47 3.91 -16.04 -2.84
N ILE A 48 3.60 -15.34 -1.74
CA ILE A 48 3.23 -15.97 -0.47
C ILE A 48 1.82 -16.55 -0.55
N LEU A 49 0.83 -15.73 -0.93
CA LEU A 49 -0.58 -16.13 -0.93
C LEU A 49 -0.90 -17.18 -2.01
N GLY A 50 -0.22 -17.14 -3.15
CA GLY A 50 -0.39 -18.13 -4.22
C GLY A 50 0.47 -19.39 -4.05
N SER A 51 1.27 -19.52 -2.99
CA SER A 51 2.24 -20.62 -2.84
C SER A 51 1.60 -21.97 -2.53
N ILE A 52 0.40 -21.98 -1.94
CA ILE A 52 -0.28 -23.20 -1.50
C ILE A 52 -1.73 -23.22 -1.99
N PRO A 53 -2.26 -24.40 -2.35
CA PRO A 53 -3.70 -24.57 -2.51
C PRO A 53 -4.38 -24.57 -1.14
N ASP A 54 -5.61 -24.08 -1.08
CA ASP A 54 -6.47 -24.27 0.09
C ASP A 54 -7.07 -25.68 0.15
N HIS A 55 -7.89 -25.95 1.16
CA HIS A 55 -8.53 -27.27 1.36
C HIS A 55 -9.52 -27.65 0.26
N ALA A 56 -9.99 -26.70 -0.53
CA ALA A 56 -10.80 -26.94 -1.72
C ALA A 56 -9.96 -27.12 -2.99
N GLY A 57 -8.62 -27.08 -2.90
CA GLY A 57 -7.71 -27.13 -4.03
C GLY A 57 -7.60 -25.81 -4.81
N THR A 58 -8.15 -24.72 -4.27
CA THR A 58 -8.13 -23.40 -4.91
C THR A 58 -6.82 -22.71 -4.61
N THR A 59 -6.16 -22.19 -5.64
CA THR A 59 -5.00 -21.31 -5.51
C THR A 59 -5.37 -19.89 -5.90
N LEU A 60 -4.70 -18.91 -5.28
CA LEU A 60 -4.86 -17.51 -5.66
C LEU A 60 -3.94 -17.19 -6.84
N PRO A 61 -4.49 -16.75 -8.00
CA PRO A 61 -3.68 -16.41 -9.16
C PRO A 61 -2.75 -15.22 -8.87
N PHE A 62 -1.49 -15.35 -9.28
CA PHE A 62 -0.45 -14.36 -9.00
C PHE A 62 -0.78 -12.97 -9.55
N ASP A 63 -1.25 -12.92 -10.80
CA ASP A 63 -1.62 -11.70 -11.51
C ASP A 63 -2.78 -10.97 -10.81
N GLN A 64 -3.81 -11.70 -10.41
CA GLN A 64 -4.97 -11.14 -9.72
C GLN A 64 -4.59 -10.54 -8.36
N VAL A 65 -3.84 -11.30 -7.54
CA VAL A 65 -3.40 -10.82 -6.22
C VAL A 65 -2.46 -9.63 -6.36
N LEU A 66 -1.55 -9.64 -7.34
CA LEU A 66 -0.66 -8.51 -7.63
C LEU A 66 -1.47 -7.26 -7.98
N THR A 67 -2.41 -7.36 -8.92
CA THR A 67 -3.22 -6.21 -9.37
C THR A 67 -4.04 -5.63 -8.23
N VAL A 68 -4.70 -6.48 -7.43
CA VAL A 68 -5.49 -6.02 -6.27
C VAL A 68 -4.59 -5.40 -5.21
N THR A 69 -3.43 -6.00 -4.92
CA THR A 69 -2.46 -5.44 -3.95
C THR A 69 -1.98 -4.06 -4.40
N ALA A 70 -1.61 -3.91 -5.67
CA ALA A 70 -1.15 -2.64 -6.23
C ALA A 70 -2.23 -1.56 -6.18
N LEU A 71 -3.46 -1.92 -6.55
CA LEU A 71 -4.61 -1.02 -6.52
C LEU A 71 -4.91 -0.55 -5.09
N VAL A 72 -5.03 -1.49 -4.14
CA VAL A 72 -5.34 -1.17 -2.74
C VAL A 72 -4.21 -0.36 -2.10
N ALA A 73 -2.95 -0.75 -2.28
CA ALA A 73 -1.81 0.00 -1.74
C ALA A 73 -1.73 1.42 -2.30
N GLY A 74 -1.97 1.59 -3.61
CA GLY A 74 -2.02 2.90 -4.26
C GLY A 74 -3.15 3.78 -3.70
N VAL A 75 -4.37 3.25 -3.65
CA VAL A 75 -5.54 3.98 -3.12
C VAL A 75 -5.33 4.36 -1.65
N MET A 76 -4.89 3.43 -0.80
CA MET A 76 -4.67 3.69 0.63
C MET A 76 -3.55 4.70 0.86
N THR A 77 -2.47 4.63 0.08
CA THR A 77 -1.37 5.62 0.14
C THR A 77 -1.84 7.01 -0.29
N ILE A 78 -2.66 7.11 -1.34
CA ILE A 78 -3.25 8.39 -1.78
C ILE A 78 -4.17 8.95 -0.71
N LEU A 79 -5.04 8.11 -0.11
CA LEU A 79 -5.95 8.55 0.95
C LEU A 79 -5.18 9.02 2.19
N MET A 80 -4.11 8.33 2.58
CA MET A 80 -3.24 8.76 3.68
C MET A 80 -2.60 10.12 3.40
N GLY A 81 -2.08 10.32 2.18
CA GLY A 81 -1.51 11.59 1.76
C GLY A 81 -2.53 12.73 1.71
N VAL A 82 -3.68 12.52 1.05
CA VAL A 82 -4.65 13.59 0.80
C VAL A 82 -5.54 13.86 2.02
N VAL A 83 -6.07 12.82 2.67
CA VAL A 83 -7.05 12.98 3.77
C VAL A 83 -6.34 13.20 5.10
N ALA A 84 -5.33 12.38 5.40
CA ALA A 84 -4.63 12.48 6.68
C ALA A 84 -3.50 13.52 6.66
N ASN A 85 -3.05 13.99 5.49
CA ASN A 85 -1.94 14.94 5.32
C ASN A 85 -0.64 14.46 6.02
N TYR A 86 -0.42 13.14 6.02
CA TYR A 86 0.77 12.49 6.56
C TYR A 86 1.55 11.77 5.45
N PRO A 87 2.90 11.86 5.44
CA PRO A 87 3.75 11.25 4.42
C PRO A 87 4.02 9.76 4.74
N PHE A 88 2.97 8.96 4.91
CA PHE A 88 3.09 7.51 5.13
C PHE A 88 2.59 6.74 3.91
N ALA A 89 3.46 5.91 3.34
CA ALA A 89 3.05 4.92 2.34
C ALA A 89 2.52 3.67 3.03
N LEU A 90 1.39 3.16 2.53
CA LEU A 90 0.70 2.00 3.05
C LEU A 90 0.78 0.87 2.03
N ALA A 91 1.22 -0.30 2.50
CA ALA A 91 1.32 -1.52 1.70
C ALA A 91 0.88 -2.73 2.52
N ALA A 92 0.88 -3.91 1.91
CA ALA A 92 0.44 -5.14 2.56
C ALA A 92 1.41 -5.57 3.68
N GLY A 93 0.85 -5.97 4.83
CA GLY A 93 1.61 -6.48 5.97
C GLY A 93 2.09 -7.91 5.73
N LEU A 94 3.33 -8.07 5.27
CA LEU A 94 3.89 -9.38 4.88
C LEU A 94 3.81 -10.45 5.99
N GLY A 95 3.97 -10.07 7.26
CA GLY A 95 3.87 -10.99 8.39
C GLY A 95 2.47 -11.57 8.58
N LEU A 96 1.42 -10.75 8.44
CA LEU A 96 0.04 -11.23 8.50
C LEU A 96 -0.28 -12.12 7.30
N ASN A 97 0.18 -11.77 6.11
CA ASN A 97 -0.08 -12.57 4.90
C ASN A 97 0.59 -13.94 4.97
N ALA A 98 1.78 -14.03 5.56
CA ALA A 98 2.43 -15.30 5.85
C ALA A 98 1.64 -16.13 6.89
N PHE A 99 1.09 -15.49 7.93
CA PHE A 99 0.22 -16.17 8.89
C PHE A 99 -1.05 -16.72 8.24
N VAL A 100 -1.71 -15.92 7.39
CA VAL A 100 -2.91 -16.33 6.65
C VAL A 100 -2.61 -17.52 5.75
N ALA A 101 -1.56 -17.44 4.92
CA ALA A 101 -1.18 -18.54 4.04
C ALA A 101 -0.76 -19.78 4.84
N PHE A 102 0.28 -19.68 5.65
CA PHE A 102 0.90 -20.88 6.22
C PHE A 102 0.17 -21.43 7.45
N THR A 103 -0.48 -20.57 8.24
CA THR A 103 -1.17 -21.02 9.48
C THR A 103 -2.65 -21.26 9.23
N LEU A 104 -3.40 -20.27 8.74
CA LEU A 104 -4.85 -20.42 8.57
C LEU A 104 -5.19 -21.43 7.46
N VAL A 105 -4.59 -21.26 6.28
CA VAL A 105 -4.86 -22.15 5.13
C VAL A 105 -4.01 -23.42 5.21
N GLY A 106 -2.69 -23.29 5.47
CA GLY A 106 -1.77 -24.43 5.49
C GLY A 106 -1.97 -25.38 6.68
N THR A 107 -2.10 -24.85 7.90
CA THR A 107 -2.17 -25.67 9.13
C THR A 107 -3.60 -25.95 9.58
N PHE A 108 -4.46 -24.93 9.66
CA PHE A 108 -5.85 -25.09 10.14
C PHE A 108 -6.83 -25.54 9.06
N GLY A 109 -6.42 -25.39 7.81
CA GLY A 109 -7.15 -25.91 6.68
C GLY A 109 -8.38 -25.13 6.26
N LEU A 110 -8.36 -23.83 6.51
CA LEU A 110 -9.40 -22.94 6.02
C LEU A 110 -9.30 -22.77 4.50
N THR A 111 -10.45 -22.62 3.86
CA THR A 111 -10.55 -22.15 2.47
C THR A 111 -10.15 -20.67 2.38
N TRP A 112 -9.75 -20.19 1.20
CA TRP A 112 -9.42 -18.77 1.02
C TRP A 112 -10.54 -17.81 1.46
N PRO A 113 -11.83 -18.07 1.17
CA PRO A 113 -12.91 -17.21 1.66
C PRO A 113 -13.04 -17.21 3.19
N GLU A 114 -12.87 -18.36 3.85
CA GLU A 114 -12.90 -18.46 5.32
C GLU A 114 -11.74 -17.68 5.95
N ALA A 115 -10.53 -17.87 5.42
CA ALA A 115 -9.35 -17.16 5.89
C ALA A 115 -9.47 -15.64 5.71
N MET A 116 -10.02 -15.19 4.57
CA MET A 116 -10.30 -13.76 4.34
C MET A 116 -11.44 -13.23 5.22
N GLY A 117 -12.44 -14.06 5.54
CA GLY A 117 -13.52 -13.71 6.47
C GLY A 117 -13.02 -13.39 7.88
N VAL A 118 -11.98 -14.09 8.35
CA VAL A 118 -11.33 -13.81 9.65
C VAL A 118 -10.62 -12.46 9.66
N ILE A 119 -10.12 -11.98 8.51
CA ILE A 119 -9.38 -10.70 8.41
C ILE A 119 -10.32 -9.49 8.49
N VAL A 120 -11.57 -9.65 8.03
CA VAL A 120 -12.54 -8.56 7.91
C VAL A 120 -13.24 -8.25 9.26
N ILE A 121 -13.32 -9.22 10.15
CA ILE A 121 -14.02 -9.14 11.45
C ILE A 121 -13.05 -8.74 12.56
#